data_AF-G2QYN9-F1
#
_entry.id   AF-G2QYN9-F1
#
_cell.length_a   1.000
_cell.length_b   1.000
_cell.length_c   1.000
_cell.angle_alpha   90.00
_cell.angle_beta   90.00
_cell.angle_gamma   90.00
#
_symmetry.space_group_name_H-M   'P 1'
#
loop_
_entity.id
_entity.type
_entity.pdbx_description
1 polymer ?
#
loop_
_entity_poly.entity_id
_entity_poly.type
_entity_poly.pdbx_seq_one_letter_code
_entity_poly.pdbx_strand_id
1 'polypeptide(L)'
;MAALSPIPAYLAAALCCALGLHSFLRPAAEHPRFGLPLPAGGRPSPLIHLKGIRETSYGLALFALQYRGFDGAVTAMAGILGLVALADGVVVWNFGGALRGKAFGHWSAGVLFGAWALWRASW
;
A
#
# COMPACT_ATOMS: atom_id res chain seq x y z
N MET A 1 -15.13 11.44 -23.85
CA MET A 1 -14.24 10.69 -22.93
C MET A 1 -15.11 9.76 -22.12
N ALA A 2 -14.82 8.46 -22.08
CA ALA A 2 -15.58 7.51 -21.27
C ALA A 2 -15.22 7.73 -19.79
N ALA A 3 -16.20 7.73 -18.90
CA ALA A 3 -15.94 7.84 -17.47
C ALA A 3 -15.13 6.64 -16.98
N LEU A 4 -14.03 6.88 -16.25
CA LEU A 4 -13.25 5.82 -15.64
C LEU A 4 -14.09 5.09 -14.58
N SER A 5 -14.02 3.76 -14.56
CA SER A 5 -14.70 3.00 -13.51
C SER A 5 -14.14 3.37 -12.13
N PRO A 6 -14.98 3.71 -11.14
CA PRO A 6 -14.53 4.06 -9.80
C PRO A 6 -14.18 2.83 -8.95
N ILE A 7 -14.59 1.64 -9.38
CA ILE A 7 -14.49 0.38 -8.62
C ILE A 7 -13.03 0.07 -8.22
N PRO A 8 -12.03 0.14 -9.13
CA PRO A 8 -10.65 -0.17 -8.75
C PRO A 8 -10.10 0.77 -7.66
N ALA A 9 -10.48 2.04 -7.67
CA ALA A 9 -10.06 3.00 -6.65
C ALA A 9 -10.68 2.69 -5.28
N TYR A 10 -11.97 2.33 -5.23
CA TYR A 10 -12.59 1.91 -3.98
C TYR A 10 -12.02 0.60 -3.44
N LEU A 11 -11.71 -0.37 -4.31
CA LEU A 11 -11.05 -1.61 -3.88
C LEU A 11 -9.64 -1.36 -3.34
N ALA A 12 -8.84 -0.54 -4.02
CA ALA A 12 -7.52 -0.14 -3.53
C ALA A 12 -7.61 0.62 -2.19
N ALA A 13 -8.58 1.53 -2.07
CA ALA A 13 -8.82 2.27 -0.83
C ALA A 13 -9.18 1.34 0.33
N ALA A 14 -10.13 0.41 0.10
CA ALA A 14 -10.55 -0.56 1.10
C ALA A 14 -9.40 -1.48 1.51
N LEU A 15 -8.58 -1.93 0.55
CA LEU A 15 -7.40 -2.73 0.82
C LEU A 15 -6.42 -1.97 1.72
N CYS A 16 -6.03 -0.74 1.36
CA CYS A 16 -5.13 0.07 2.17
C CYS A 16 -5.65 0.28 3.61
N CYS A 17 -6.95 0.56 3.77
CA CYS A 17 -7.57 0.65 5.09
C CYS A 17 -7.51 -0.66 5.87
N ALA A 18 -7.80 -1.80 5.23
CA ALA A 18 -7.75 -3.11 5.86
C ALA A 18 -6.32 -3.48 6.30
N LEU A 19 -5.31 -3.20 5.47
CA LEU A 19 -3.90 -3.43 5.80
C LEU A 19 -3.43 -2.53 6.95
N GLY A 20 -3.83 -1.26 6.93
CA GLY A 20 -3.56 -0.32 8.01
C GLY A 20 -4.20 -0.77 9.33
N LEU A 21 -5.49 -1.14 9.30
CA LEU A 21 -6.21 -1.65 10.47
C LEU A 21 -5.58 -2.93 11.02
N HIS A 22 -5.18 -3.86 10.14
CA HIS A 22 -4.49 -5.09 10.55
C HIS A 22 -3.18 -4.79 11.29
N SER A 23 -2.47 -3.72 10.92
CA SER A 23 -1.24 -3.28 11.59
C SER A 23 -1.49 -2.81 13.03
N PHE A 24 -2.67 -2.29 13.35
CA PHE A 24 -3.07 -1.92 14.71
C PHE A 24 -3.61 -3.10 15.52
N LEU A 25 -4.45 -3.93 14.89
CA LEU A 25 -5.13 -5.03 15.57
C LEU A 25 -4.21 -6.24 15.81
N ARG A 26 -3.27 -6.49 14.87
CA ARG A 26 -2.39 -7.67 14.89
C ARG A 26 -0.95 -7.30 14.53
N PRO A 27 -0.31 -6.37 15.27
CA PRO A 27 1.01 -5.84 14.94
C PRO A 27 2.11 -6.91 14.85
N ALA A 28 2.06 -7.96 15.70
CA ALA A 28 3.04 -9.04 15.63
C ALA A 28 2.93 -9.89 14.37
N ALA A 29 1.70 -10.18 13.92
CA ALA A 29 1.45 -10.92 12.69
C ALA A 29 1.71 -10.06 11.44
N GLU A 30 1.65 -8.74 11.58
CA GLU A 30 1.89 -7.79 10.50
C GLU A 30 3.36 -7.78 10.04
N HIS A 31 4.31 -7.97 10.95
CA HIS A 31 5.74 -8.06 10.61
C HIS A 31 6.02 -9.09 9.50
N PRO A 32 5.75 -10.39 9.72
CA PRO A 32 6.01 -11.40 8.71
C PRO A 32 5.11 -11.23 7.49
N ARG A 33 3.89 -10.67 7.63
CA ARG A 33 3.01 -10.35 6.50
C ARG A 33 3.66 -9.33 5.57
N PHE A 34 4.13 -8.22 6.13
CA PHE A 34 4.82 -7.14 5.42
C PHE A 34 6.17 -7.61 4.86
N GLY A 35 6.82 -8.59 5.48
CA GLY A 35 8.10 -9.14 5.02
C GLY A 35 9.29 -8.75 5.88
N LEU A 36 9.03 -8.27 7.10
CA LEU A 36 10.07 -7.99 8.08
C LEU A 36 10.01 -9.04 9.20
N PRO A 37 11.16 -9.44 9.77
CA PRO A 37 11.17 -10.33 10.92
C PRO A 37 10.60 -9.61 12.14
N LEU A 38 9.84 -10.35 12.96
CA LEU A 38 9.44 -9.85 14.27
C LEU A 38 10.69 -9.63 15.13
N PRO A 39 10.85 -8.49 15.83
CA PRO A 39 12.02 -8.22 16.65
C PRO A 39 12.28 -9.27 17.73
N ALA A 40 13.55 -9.43 18.11
CA ALA A 40 13.95 -10.30 19.21
C ALA A 40 13.18 -9.93 20.49
N GLY A 41 12.60 -10.93 21.16
CA GLY A 41 11.71 -10.73 22.30
C GLY A 41 10.22 -10.66 21.94
N GLY A 42 9.86 -10.82 20.66
CA GLY A 42 8.47 -10.98 20.21
C GLY A 42 7.61 -9.70 20.29
N ARG A 43 8.21 -8.58 20.69
CA ARG A 43 7.53 -7.29 20.80
C ARG A 43 7.53 -6.60 19.44
N PRO A 44 6.37 -6.20 18.90
CA PRO A 44 6.30 -5.49 17.64
C PRO A 44 7.03 -4.13 17.71
N SER A 45 7.80 -3.82 16.66
CA SER A 45 8.39 -2.47 16.52
C SER A 45 7.28 -1.40 16.41
N PRO A 46 7.40 -0.24 17.09
CA PRO A 46 6.45 0.87 16.95
C PRO A 46 6.27 1.34 15.49
N LEU A 47 7.27 1.11 14.63
CA LEU A 47 7.19 1.42 13.20
C LEU A 47 6.05 0.68 12.49
N ILE A 48 5.61 -0.46 13.03
CA ILE A 48 4.47 -1.20 12.47
C ILE A 48 3.16 -0.42 12.62
N HIS A 49 3.02 0.37 13.69
CA HIS A 49 1.86 1.24 13.87
C HIS A 49 1.95 2.47 12.98
N LEU A 50 3.15 3.04 12.78
CA LEU A 50 3.34 4.14 11.82
C LEU A 50 3.01 3.71 10.39
N LYS A 51 3.41 2.50 9.99
CA LYS A 51 2.97 1.88 8.74
C LYS A 51 1.44 1.75 8.69
N GLY A 52 0.81 1.33 9.79
CA GLY A 52 -0.64 1.29 9.94
C GLY A 52 -1.31 2.63 9.64
N ILE A 53 -0.83 3.70 10.29
CA ILE A 53 -1.31 5.08 10.09
C ILE A 53 -1.18 5.44 8.61
N ARG A 54 0.00 5.24 8.03
CA ARG A 54 0.32 5.55 6.64
C ARG A 54 -0.66 4.89 5.66
N GLU A 55 -0.87 3.59 5.78
CA GLU A 55 -1.75 2.84 4.87
C GLU A 55 -3.22 3.21 5.04
N THR A 56 -3.69 3.38 6.28
CA THR A 56 -5.05 3.87 6.52
C THR A 56 -5.24 5.27 5.93
N SER A 57 -4.28 6.18 6.09
CA SER A 57 -4.34 7.52 5.50
C SER A 57 -4.42 7.48 3.98
N TYR A 58 -3.65 6.61 3.31
CA TYR A 58 -3.75 6.45 1.86
C TYR A 58 -5.12 5.94 1.42
N GLY A 59 -5.66 4.95 2.14
CA GLY A 59 -6.98 4.40 1.83
C GLY A 59 -8.10 5.43 1.99
N LEU A 60 -8.09 6.17 3.10
CA LEU A 60 -9.07 7.24 3.34
C LEU A 60 -8.95 8.38 2.33
N ALA A 61 -7.73 8.80 1.99
CA ALA A 61 -7.51 9.82 0.97
C ALA A 61 -8.00 9.35 -0.41
N LEU A 62 -7.64 8.14 -0.83
CA LEU A 62 -8.06 7.58 -2.13
C LEU A 62 -9.58 7.43 -2.20
N PHE A 63 -10.22 6.95 -1.13
CA PHE A 63 -11.68 6.88 -1.04
C PHE A 63 -12.31 8.27 -1.20
N ALA A 64 -11.86 9.26 -0.42
CA ALA A 64 -12.43 10.60 -0.43
C ALA A 64 -12.25 11.28 -1.80
N LEU A 65 -11.08 11.16 -2.42
CA LEU A 65 -10.81 11.71 -3.75
C LEU A 65 -11.69 11.08 -4.82
N GLN A 66 -11.84 9.75 -4.81
CA GLN A 66 -12.73 9.05 -5.73
C GLN A 66 -14.20 9.42 -5.49
N TYR A 67 -14.63 9.50 -4.24
CA TYR A 67 -15.99 9.88 -3.86
C TYR A 67 -16.35 11.30 -4.31
N ARG A 68 -15.37 12.21 -4.32
CA ARG A 68 -15.52 13.59 -4.81
C ARG A 68 -15.36 13.74 -6.33
N GLY A 69 -15.04 12.65 -7.04
CA GLY A 69 -14.85 12.68 -8.51
C GLY A 69 -13.55 13.36 -8.96
N PHE A 70 -12.53 13.45 -8.10
CA PHE A 70 -11.24 14.05 -8.47
C PHE A 70 -10.32 13.07 -9.19
N ASP A 71 -10.65 12.75 -10.44
CA ASP A 71 -9.97 11.70 -11.22
C ASP A 71 -8.46 11.90 -11.41
N GLY A 72 -8.02 13.15 -11.58
CA GLY A 72 -6.59 13.48 -11.66
C GLY A 72 -5.85 13.18 -10.34
N ALA A 73 -6.49 13.47 -9.21
CA ALA A 73 -5.93 13.18 -7.89
C ALA A 73 -5.91 11.67 -7.59
N VAL A 74 -6.93 10.92 -8.02
CA VAL A 74 -6.95 9.45 -7.94
C VAL A 74 -5.79 8.86 -8.75
N THR A 75 -5.53 9.40 -9.95
CA THR A 75 -4.41 8.97 -10.81
C THR A 75 -3.06 9.26 -10.16
N ALA A 76 -2.88 10.45 -9.58
CA ALA A 76 -1.68 10.79 -8.83
C ALA A 76 -1.49 9.87 -7.61
N MET A 77 -2.56 9.59 -6.86
CA MET A 77 -2.52 8.67 -5.72
C MET A 77 -2.14 7.25 -6.13
N ALA A 78 -2.64 6.74 -7.27
CA ALA A 78 -2.22 5.45 -7.79
C ALA A 78 -0.72 5.42 -8.08
N GLY A 79 -0.16 6.49 -8.68
CA GLY A 79 1.28 6.62 -8.89
C GLY A 79 2.08 6.65 -7.58
N ILE A 80 1.61 7.42 -6.59
CA ILE A 80 2.23 7.49 -5.25
C ILE A 80 2.22 6.12 -4.58
N LEU A 81 1.08 5.40 -4.59
CA LEU A 81 0.98 4.04 -4.06
C LEU A 81 1.96 3.09 -4.76
N GLY A 82 2.14 3.23 -6.08
CA GLY A 82 3.13 2.50 -6.84
C GLY A 82 4.56 2.74 -6.33
N LEU A 83 4.96 3.99 -6.17
CA LEU A 83 6.28 4.37 -5.65
C LEU A 83 6.51 3.89 -4.22
N VAL A 84 5.49 4.02 -3.35
CA VAL A 84 5.55 3.52 -1.98
C VAL A 84 5.75 2.01 -1.96
N ALA A 85 5.00 1.25 -2.76
CA ALA A 85 5.16 -0.19 -2.83
C ALA A 85 6.55 -0.58 -3.37
N LEU A 86 7.10 0.14 -4.34
CA LEU A 86 8.47 -0.08 -4.80
C LEU A 86 9.49 0.13 -3.67
N ALA A 87 9.34 1.22 -2.91
CA ALA A 87 10.21 1.54 -1.78
C ALA A 87 10.09 0.53 -0.63
N ASP A 88 8.86 0.09 -0.30
CA ASP A 88 8.61 -0.97 0.69
C ASP A 88 9.32 -2.27 0.28
N GLY A 89 9.30 -2.62 -1.01
CA GLY A 89 10.04 -3.75 -1.55
C GLY A 89 11.55 -3.62 -1.34
N VAL A 90 12.13 -2.42 -1.52
CA VAL A 90 13.55 -2.16 -1.20
C VAL A 90 13.83 -2.37 0.28
N VAL A 91 12.96 -1.89 1.18
CA VAL A 91 13.10 -2.10 2.63
C VAL A 91 13.07 -3.59 2.96
N VAL A 92 12.07 -4.33 2.47
CA VAL A 92 11.96 -5.78 2.69
C VAL A 92 13.15 -6.53 2.10
N TRP A 93 13.67 -6.09 0.95
CA TRP A 93 14.82 -6.73 0.33
C TRP A 93 16.08 -6.64 1.19
N ASN A 94 16.30 -5.49 1.82
CA ASN A 94 17.48 -5.23 2.64
C ASN A 94 17.35 -5.73 4.08
N PHE A 95 16.13 -5.69 4.66
CA PHE A 95 15.90 -5.92 6.09
C PHE A 95 15.03 -7.15 6.40
N GLY A 96 14.53 -7.86 5.38
CA GLY A 96 13.61 -8.99 5.56
C GLY A 96 14.26 -10.30 6.02
N GLY A 97 15.59 -10.43 5.94
CA GLY A 97 16.29 -11.68 6.27
C GLY A 97 15.73 -12.88 5.50
N ALA A 98 15.24 -13.91 6.20
CA ALA A 98 14.58 -15.07 5.59
C ALA A 98 13.30 -14.73 4.80
N LEU A 99 12.70 -13.56 5.05
CA LEU A 99 11.48 -13.08 4.38
C LEU A 99 11.77 -12.16 3.20
N ARG A 100 13.04 -11.96 2.83
CA ARG A 100 13.47 -11.11 1.70
C ARG A 100 12.70 -11.35 0.40
N GLY A 101 12.29 -12.58 0.13
CA GLY A 101 11.48 -12.94 -1.04
C GLY A 101 10.13 -12.21 -1.12
N LYS A 102 9.60 -11.71 -0.01
CA LYS A 102 8.35 -10.90 -0.01
C LYS A 102 8.50 -9.55 -0.70
N ALA A 103 9.73 -9.08 -0.94
CA ALA A 103 10.00 -7.88 -1.74
C ALA A 103 9.36 -7.95 -3.14
N PHE A 104 9.32 -9.14 -3.76
CA PHE A 104 8.71 -9.33 -5.07
C PHE A 104 7.20 -9.04 -5.08
N GLY A 105 6.50 -9.32 -3.96
CA GLY A 105 5.09 -8.97 -3.82
C GLY A 105 4.88 -7.45 -3.82
N HIS A 106 5.74 -6.73 -3.11
CA HIS A 106 5.74 -5.27 -3.07
C HIS A 106 6.07 -4.66 -4.43
N TRP A 107 7.10 -5.15 -5.11
CA TRP A 107 7.45 -4.66 -6.45
C TRP A 107 6.37 -4.96 -7.48
N SER A 108 5.75 -6.14 -7.43
CA SER A 108 4.61 -6.47 -8.28
C SER A 108 3.45 -5.51 -8.05
N ALA A 109 3.12 -5.20 -6.78
CA ALA A 109 2.11 -4.20 -6.46
C ALA A 109 2.51 -2.81 -6.97
N GLY A 110 3.78 -2.43 -6.84
CA GLY A 110 4.32 -1.18 -7.36
C GLY A 110 4.15 -1.02 -8.86
N VAL A 111 4.50 -2.06 -9.62
CA VAL A 111 4.30 -2.10 -11.08
C VAL A 111 2.82 -2.05 -11.43
N LEU A 112 1.96 -2.78 -10.72
CA LEU A 112 0.51 -2.79 -10.97
C LEU A 112 -0.10 -1.40 -10.76
N PHE A 113 0.20 -0.74 -9.65
CA PHE A 113 -0.28 0.61 -9.36
C PHE A 113 0.30 1.64 -10.34
N GLY A 114 1.58 1.52 -10.70
CA GLY A 114 2.22 2.39 -11.70
C GLY A 114 1.60 2.23 -13.10
N ALA A 115 1.39 0.99 -13.55
CA ALA A 115 0.72 0.70 -14.81
C ALA A 115 -0.73 1.21 -14.81
N TRP A 116 -1.44 1.04 -13.70
CA TRP A 116 -2.80 1.57 -13.56
C TRP A 116 -2.83 3.10 -13.61
N ALA A 117 -1.87 3.79 -12.98
CA ALA A 117 -1.75 5.25 -13.04
C ALA A 117 -1.45 5.74 -14.47
N LEU A 118 -0.50 5.10 -15.16
CA LEU A 118 -0.16 5.43 -16.55
C LEU A 118 -1.33 5.22 -17.50
N TRP A 119 -2.06 4.10 -17.34
CA TRP A 119 -3.28 3.85 -18.09
C TRP A 119 -4.33 4.92 -17.81
N ARG A 120 -4.61 5.26 -16.54
CA ARG A 120 -5.57 6.34 -16.21
C ARG A 120 -5.16 7.69 -16.80
N ALA A 121 -3.86 7.98 -16.88
CA ALA A 121 -3.35 9.23 -17.44
C ALA A 121 -3.47 9.32 -18.97
N SER A 122 -3.69 8.20 -19.67
CA SER A 122 -3.87 8.17 -21.13
C SER A 122 -5.33 8.34 -21.58
N TRP A 123 -6.28 8.53 -20.66
CA TRP A 123 -7.72 8.66 -20.93
C TRP A 123 -8.27 10.04 -20.59
#